data_AF-S2E2G0-F1
#
_entry.id   AF-S2E2G0-F1
#
_cell.length_a   1.000
_cell.length_b   1.000
_cell.length_c   1.000
_cell.angle_alpha   90.00
_cell.angle_beta   90.00
_cell.angle_gamma   90.00
#
_symmetry.space_group_name_H-M   'P 1'
#
loop_
_entity.id
_entity.type
_entity.pdbx_description
1 polymer ?
#
loop_
_entity_poly.entity_id
_entity_poly.type
_entity_poly.pdbx_seq_one_letter_code
_entity_poly.pdbx_strand_id
1 'polypeptide(L)' 'MSEEEKGKRFLELIDEQNSIQWKIISKLISLINSKWNSSELKIEIESLVENHTKITKELNSLDENNPNL' A
#
# COMPACT_ATOMS: atom_id res chain seq x y z
N MET A 1 1.31 -18.73 -22.44
CA MET A 1 1.10 -17.28 -22.30
C MET A 1 2.19 -16.55 -23.05
N SER A 2 1.81 -15.54 -23.84
CA SER A 2 2.76 -14.62 -24.47
C SER A 2 3.45 -13.73 -23.41
N GLU A 3 4.56 -13.09 -23.76
CA GLU A 3 5.22 -12.13 -22.88
C GLU A 3 4.33 -10.92 -22.54
N GLU A 4 3.44 -10.53 -23.46
CA GLU A 4 2.46 -9.48 -23.25
C GLU A 4 1.40 -9.88 -22.21
N GLU A 5 0.91 -11.12 -22.25
CA GLU A 5 -0.01 -11.66 -21.24
C GLU A 5 0.65 -11.76 -19.86
N LYS A 6 1.96 -12.09 -19.80
CA LYS A 6 2.72 -12.09 -18.55
C LYS A 6 2.89 -10.68 -17.98
N GLY A 7 3.22 -9.70 -18.82
CA GLY A 7 3.36 -8.29 -18.41
C GLY A 7 2.06 -7.73 -17.86
N LYS A 8 0.93 -7.97 -18.54
CA LYS A 8 -0.39 -7.57 -18.04
C LYS A 8 -0.73 -8.23 -16.71
N ARG A 9 -0.50 -9.54 -16.59
CA ARG A 9 -0.77 -10.26 -15.35
C ARG A 9 0.10 -9.79 -14.19
N PHE A 10 1.34 -9.37 -14.46
CA PHE A 10 2.22 -8.80 -13.45
C PHE A 10 1.66 -7.48 -12.90
N LEU A 11 1.21 -6.56 -13.77
CA LEU A 11 0.62 -5.29 -13.33
C LEU A 11 -0.66 -5.49 -12.52
N GLU A 12 -1.54 -6.41 -12.95
CA GLU A 12 -2.75 -6.79 -12.19
C GLU A 12 -2.41 -7.28 -10.78
N LEU A 13 -1.37 -8.11 -10.64
CA LEU A 13 -0.94 -8.63 -9.34
C LEU A 13 -0.36 -7.53 -8.44
N ILE A 14 0.35 -6.55 -9.01
CA ILE A 14 0.83 -5.38 -8.26
C ILE A 14 -0.35 -4.55 -7.75
N ASP A 15 -1.36 -4.31 -8.59
CA ASP A 15 -2.52 -3.53 -8.20
C ASP A 15 -3.38 -4.25 -7.13
N GLU A 16 -3.58 -5.56 -7.29
CA GLU A 16 -4.22 -6.41 -6.26
C GLU A 16 -3.45 -6.37 -4.93
N GLN A 17 -2.12 -6.48 -4.99
CA GLN A 17 -1.25 -6.41 -3.81
C GLN A 17 -1.39 -5.04 -3.11
N ASN A 18 -1.37 -3.94 -3.88
CA ASN A 18 -1.55 -2.59 -3.36
C ASN A 18 -2.90 -2.41 -2.68
N SER A 19 -3.98 -2.90 -3.30
CA SER A 19 -5.34 -2.87 -2.72
C SER A 19 -5.41 -3.60 -1.38
N ILE A 20 -4.80 -4.78 -1.30
CA ILE A 20 -4.77 -5.58 -0.06
C ILE A 20 -3.96 -4.87 1.03
N GLN A 21 -2.80 -4.31 0.69
CA GLN A 21 -1.98 -3.55 1.64
C GLN A 21 -2.76 -2.36 2.23
N TRP A 22 -3.48 -1.60 1.40
CA TRP A 22 -4.32 -0.50 1.86
C TRP A 22 -5.43 -0.95 2.82
N LYS A 23 -6.07 -2.10 2.56
CA LYS A 23 -7.09 -2.67 3.46
C LYS A 23 -6.48 -3.07 4.81
N ILE A 24 -5.26 -3.62 4.82
CA ILE A 24 -4.54 -3.97 6.05
C ILE A 24 -4.25 -2.70 6.85
N ILE A 25 -3.70 -1.68 6.22
CA ILE A 25 -3.41 -0.37 6.81
C ILE A 25 -4.66 0.28 7.41
N SER A 26 -5.78 0.25 6.69
CA SER A 26 -7.05 0.77 7.18
C SER A 26 -7.54 0.05 8.44
N LYS A 27 -7.45 -1.30 8.46
CA LYS A 27 -7.80 -2.10 9.65
C LYS A 27 -6.88 -1.80 10.83
N LEU A 28 -5.59 -1.64 10.58
CA LEU A 28 -4.59 -1.29 11.57
C LEU A 28 -4.87 0.10 12.19
N ILE A 29 -5.20 1.10 11.37
CA ILE A 29 -5.64 2.42 11.85
C ILE A 29 -6.91 2.30 12.71
N SER A 30 -7.90 1.50 12.26
CA SER A 30 -9.14 1.28 13.02
C SER A 30 -8.87 0.64 14.39
N LEU A 31 -7.88 -0.25 14.46
CA LEU A 31 -7.46 -0.94 15.68
C LEU A 31 -6.68 -0.02 16.63
N ILE A 32 -5.86 0.89 16.10
CA ILE A 32 -5.26 1.96 16.89
C ILE A 32 -6.35 2.86 17.47
N ASN A 33 -7.31 3.27 16.64
CA ASN A 33 -8.40 4.17 17.03
C ASN A 33 -9.38 3.53 18.03
N SER A 34 -9.46 2.20 18.09
CA SER A 34 -10.24 1.49 19.13
C SER A 34 -9.58 1.51 20.51
N LYS A 35 -8.45 2.21 20.67
CA LYS A 35 -7.68 2.34 21.92
C LYS A 35 -7.21 0.99 22.45
N TRP A 36 -6.66 0.15 21.57
CA TRP A 36 -6.04 -1.10 21.96
C TRP A 36 -4.91 -0.87 22.98
N ASN A 37 -4.80 -1.75 23.98
CA ASN A 37 -3.99 -1.55 25.19
C ASN A 37 -2.47 -1.78 25.02
N SER A 38 -1.97 -1.91 23.79
CA SER A 38 -0.52 -2.04 23.55
C SER A 38 0.04 -0.76 22.94
N SER A 39 0.76 0.01 23.73
CA SER A 39 1.40 1.26 23.30
C SER A 39 2.53 1.03 22.29
N GLU A 40 3.28 -0.07 22.44
CA GLU A 40 4.40 -0.41 21.56
C GLU A 40 3.91 -0.81 20.17
N LEU A 41 2.92 -1.71 20.10
CA LEU A 41 2.29 -2.09 18.84
C LEU A 41 1.61 -0.92 18.16
N LYS A 42 0.99 0.00 18.92
CA LYS A 42 0.40 1.21 18.36
C LYS A 42 1.45 2.06 17.62
N ILE A 43 2.59 2.33 18.26
CA ILE A 43 3.66 3.15 17.67
C ILE A 43 4.24 2.49 16.42
N GLU A 44 4.49 1.18 16.48
CA GLU A 44 5.06 0.41 15.37
C GLU A 44 4.10 0.40 14.16
N ILE A 45 2.80 0.21 14.42
CA ILE A 45 1.78 0.26 13.38
C ILE A 45 1.63 1.67 12.79
N GLU A 46 1.62 2.73 13.61
CA GLU A 46 1.57 4.12 13.12
C GLU A 46 2.73 4.41 12.16
N SER A 47 3.95 3.97 12.49
CA SER A 47 5.12 4.12 11.64
C SER A 47 5.01 3.33 10.33
N LEU A 48 4.50 2.10 10.36
CA LEU A 48 4.30 1.28 9.16
C LEU A 48 3.28 1.92 8.20
N VAL A 49 2.18 2.45 8.74
CA VAL A 49 1.13 3.16 7.99
C VAL A 49 1.70 4.42 7.31
N GLU A 50 2.50 5.20 8.04
CA GLU A 50 3.11 6.44 7.53
C GLU A 50 4.11 6.15 6.41
N ASN A 51 4.99 5.18 6.60
CA ASN A 51 5.98 4.77 5.60
C ASN A 51 5.31 4.28 4.31
N HIS A 52 4.26 3.45 4.41
CA HIS A 52 3.51 2.98 3.24
C HIS A 52 2.81 4.13 2.51
N THR A 53 2.19 5.05 3.25
CA THR A 53 1.53 6.23 2.66
C THR A 53 2.52 7.09 1.89
N LYS A 54 3.72 7.28 2.42
CA LYS A 54 4.79 8.06 1.77
C LYS A 54 5.25 7.40 0.47
N ILE A 55 5.52 6.09 0.50
CA ILE A 55 5.90 5.31 -0.69
C ILE A 55 4.81 5.38 -1.75
N THR A 56 3.54 5.21 -1.36
CA THR A 56 2.41 5.27 -2.31
C THR A 56 2.31 6.65 -2.97
N LYS A 57 2.46 7.73 -2.19
CA LYS A 57 2.46 9.10 -2.75
C LYS A 57 3.60 9.32 -3.73
N GLU A 58 4.78 8.82 -3.42
CA GLU A 58 5.96 8.92 -4.29
C GLU A 58 5.75 8.13 -5.59
N LEU A 59 5.25 6.90 -5.51
CA LEU A 59 4.89 6.10 -6.69
C LEU A 59 3.84 6.80 -7.57
N ASN A 60 2.75 7.30 -6.98
CA ASN A 60 1.72 8.01 -7.73
C ASN A 60 2.27 9.28 -8.38
N SER A 61 3.17 10.00 -7.71
CA SER A 61 3.81 11.19 -8.27
C SER A 61 4.73 10.85 -9.44
N LEU A 62 5.40 9.69 -9.41
CA LEU A 62 6.23 9.23 -10.52
C LEU A 62 5.39 8.82 -11.74
N ASP A 63 4.21 8.24 -11.51
CA ASP A 63 3.25 7.84 -12.55
C ASP A 63 2.64 9.08 -13.25
N GLU A 64 2.19 10.08 -12.47
CA GLU A 64 1.69 11.36 -13.00
C GLU A 64 2.73 12.13 -13.82
N ASN A 65 4.02 11.96 -13.52
CA ASN A 65 5.13 12.62 -14.23
C ASN A 65 5.65 11.81 -15.43
N ASN A 66 5.07 10.64 -15.73
CA ASN A 66 5.44 9.81 -16.88
C ASN A 66 4.19 9.42 -17.70
N PRO A 67 3.63 10.33 -18.51
CA PRO A 67 2.36 10.12 -19.23
C PRO A 67 2.42 9.10 -20.39
N ASN A 68 3.48 8.29 -20.49
CA ASN A 68 3.69 7.32 -21.59
C ASN A 68 3.99 5.89 -21.09
N LEU A 69 3.54 5.54 -19.88
CA LEU A 69 3.39 4.15 -19.43
C LEU A 69 1.91 3.75 -19.43
#